data_AF-A0A6V8L1K2-F1
#
_entry.id   AF-A0A6V8L1K2-F1
#
_cell.length_a   1.000
_cell.length_b   1.000
_cell.length_c   1.000
_cell.angle_alpha   90.00
_cell.angle_beta   90.00
_cell.angle_gamma   90.00
#
_symmetry.space_group_name_H-M   'P 1'
#
loop_
_entity.id
_entity.type
_entity.pdbx_description
1 polymer ?
#
loop_
_entity_poly.entity_id
_entity_poly.type
_entity_poly.pdbx_seq_one_letter_code
_entity_poly.pdbx_strand_id
1 'polypeptide(L)'
;MDVSAVWALLLVAGCVVLGLVGLAAVAERPRSRRPDPRKLRAAAEVLAAHAGAAHAQAGRAVAAAIEAHERLAEAERAREVAWAAQEAAGTAYQIAWQEVEAGRTAAAERSGAGPDLEGPDGERQRDVSRAALAAYKRGDISVDELREVWRRAGDWDPEQEERERLAFRSRVEERVARRGYERAALVARQAAEAARVADVAARAMTDEAVAAATEAHEALLATQRYDRKRRSRRR
;
A
#
# COMPACT_ATOMS: atom_id res chain seq x y z
N MET A 1 18.18 -19.95 31.81
CA MET A 1 17.44 -20.99 31.07
C MET A 1 17.12 -20.42 29.70
N ASP A 2 17.62 -21.04 28.64
CA ASP A 2 17.37 -20.57 27.28
C ASP A 2 15.90 -20.74 26.90
N VAL A 3 15.34 -19.74 26.24
CA VAL A 3 13.95 -19.73 25.75
C VAL A 3 13.66 -20.98 24.91
N SER A 4 14.66 -21.45 24.15
CA SER A 4 14.64 -22.69 23.37
C SER A 4 14.45 -23.96 24.21
N ALA A 5 15.02 -24.02 25.42
CA ALA A 5 14.86 -25.16 26.31
C ALA A 5 13.46 -25.23 26.92
N VAL A 6 12.82 -24.08 27.16
CA VAL A 6 11.43 -24.01 27.66
C VAL A 6 10.44 -24.47 26.58
N TRP A 7 10.64 -24.06 25.33
CA TRP A 7 9.79 -24.50 24.21
C TRP A 7 9.90 -26.00 23.91
N ALA A 8 11.10 -26.57 23.98
CA ALA A 8 11.30 -28.01 23.79
C ALA A 8 10.59 -28.83 24.87
N LEU A 9 10.61 -28.38 26.12
CA LEU A 9 9.99 -29.08 27.25
C LEU A 9 8.45 -29.04 27.17
N LEU A 10 7.89 -27.91 26.72
CA LEU A 10 6.44 -27.78 26.46
C LEU A 10 5.97 -28.68 25.31
N LEU A 11 6.74 -28.79 24.23
CA LEU A 11 6.39 -29.69 23.11
C LEU A 11 6.40 -31.16 23.52
N VAL A 12 7.42 -31.59 24.28
CA VAL A 12 7.50 -32.98 24.76
C VAL A 12 6.36 -33.30 25.72
N ALA A 13 6.07 -32.40 26.67
CA ALA A 13 4.94 -32.57 27.59
C ALA A 13 3.59 -32.62 26.85
N GLY A 14 3.40 -31.77 25.83
CA GLY A 14 2.21 -31.80 24.97
C GLY A 14 2.04 -33.11 24.21
N CYS A 15 3.12 -33.63 23.61
CA CYS A 15 3.11 -34.92 22.90
C CYS A 15 2.77 -36.10 23.82
N VAL A 16 3.26 -36.10 25.05
CA VAL A 16 2.96 -37.17 26.03
C VAL A 16 1.49 -37.13 26.45
N VAL A 17 0.95 -35.94 26.73
CA VAL A 17 -0.47 -35.79 27.10
C VAL A 17 -1.37 -36.22 25.93
N LEU A 18 -1.05 -35.82 24.70
CA LEU A 18 -1.79 -36.23 23.50
C LEU A 18 -1.71 -37.75 23.27
N GLY A 19 -0.55 -38.36 23.47
CA GLY A 19 -0.37 -39.81 23.37
C GLY A 19 -1.20 -40.59 24.39
N LEU A 20 -1.25 -40.10 25.64
CA LEU A 20 -2.04 -40.72 26.71
C LEU A 20 -3.56 -40.58 26.47
N VAL A 21 -4.02 -39.42 25.99
CA VAL A 21 -5.43 -39.22 25.61
C VAL A 21 -5.82 -40.10 24.42
N GLY A 22 -4.93 -40.24 23.43
CA GLY A 22 -5.13 -41.15 22.29
C GLY A 22 -5.24 -42.62 22.72
N LEU A 23 -4.38 -43.07 23.64
CA LEU A 23 -4.42 -44.43 24.19
C LEU A 23 -5.68 -44.69 25.02
N ALA A 24 -6.11 -43.73 25.84
CA ALA A 24 -7.34 -43.84 26.62
C ALA A 24 -8.58 -43.95 25.70
N ALA A 25 -8.67 -43.11 24.66
CA ALA A 25 -9.77 -43.15 23.69
C ALA A 25 -9.83 -44.47 22.88
N VAL A 26 -8.69 -45.14 22.67
CA VAL A 26 -8.63 -46.46 22.02
C VAL A 26 -9.00 -47.59 22.98
N ALA A 27 -8.58 -47.52 24.24
CA ALA A 27 -8.84 -48.54 25.26
C ALA A 27 -10.32 -48.58 25.69
N GLU A 28 -11.00 -47.44 25.65
CA GLU A 28 -12.41 -47.34 26.05
C GLU A 28 -13.40 -47.63 24.91
N ARG A 29 -12.93 -47.99 23.71
CA ARG A 29 -13.82 -48.39 22.61
C ARG A 29 -14.64 -49.61 23.05
N PRO A 30 -15.95 -49.45 23.34
CA PRO A 30 -16.81 -50.60 23.59
C PRO A 30 -16.74 -51.47 22.34
N ARG A 31 -16.72 -52.80 22.49
CA ARG A 31 -16.84 -53.74 21.36
C ARG A 31 -18.11 -53.38 20.58
N SER A 32 -17.95 -52.53 19.57
CA SER A 32 -19.03 -51.74 19.03
C SER A 32 -20.01 -52.65 18.30
N ARG A 33 -21.31 -52.52 18.62
CA ARG A 33 -22.41 -52.96 17.75
C ARG A 33 -22.04 -52.68 16.30
N ARG A 34 -22.20 -53.67 15.41
CA ARG A 34 -21.92 -53.50 13.97
C ARG A 34 -22.50 -52.16 13.50
N PRO A 35 -21.72 -51.29 12.83
CA PRO A 35 -22.21 -50.02 12.33
C PRO A 35 -23.43 -50.23 11.45
N ASP A 36 -24.45 -49.38 11.62
CA ASP A 36 -25.64 -49.41 10.76
C ASP A 36 -25.25 -48.94 9.34
N PRO A 37 -25.42 -49.75 8.29
CA PRO A 37 -25.08 -49.37 6.93
C PRO A 37 -25.82 -48.11 6.44
N ARG A 38 -27.03 -47.85 6.94
CA ARG A 38 -27.77 -46.64 6.59
C ARG A 38 -27.07 -45.39 7.14
N LYS A 39 -26.55 -45.47 8.36
CA LYS A 39 -25.78 -44.37 8.98
C LYS A 39 -24.45 -44.12 8.26
N LEU A 40 -23.76 -45.18 7.83
CA LEU A 40 -22.52 -45.02 7.05
C LEU A 40 -22.75 -44.34 5.71
N ARG A 41 -23.81 -44.73 4.98
CA ARG A 41 -24.17 -44.07 3.71
C ARG A 41 -24.54 -42.61 3.91
N ALA A 42 -25.39 -42.33 4.89
CA ALA A 42 -25.77 -40.95 5.21
C ALA A 42 -24.55 -40.09 5.58
N ALA A 43 -23.60 -40.64 6.35
CA ALA A 43 -22.35 -39.94 6.67
C ALA A 43 -21.49 -39.68 5.42
N ALA A 44 -21.37 -40.66 4.51
CA ALA A 44 -20.64 -40.49 3.26
C ALA A 44 -21.29 -39.45 2.33
N GLU A 45 -22.64 -39.40 2.27
CA GLU A 45 -23.38 -38.37 1.53
C GLU A 45 -23.16 -36.97 2.10
N VAL A 46 -23.15 -36.83 3.43
CA VAL A 46 -22.84 -35.55 4.11
C VAL A 46 -21.41 -35.09 3.80
N LEU A 47 -20.43 -35.99 3.88
CA LEU A 47 -19.04 -35.66 3.54
C LEU A 47 -18.86 -35.29 2.06
N ALA A 48 -19.55 -35.99 1.15
CA ALA A 48 -19.54 -35.66 -0.27
C ALA A 48 -20.15 -34.27 -0.54
N ALA A 49 -21.25 -33.92 0.14
CA ALA A 49 -21.84 -32.60 0.05
C ALA A 49 -20.90 -31.52 0.61
N HIS A 50 -20.23 -31.79 1.72
CA HIS A 50 -19.22 -30.89 2.30
C HIS A 50 -18.04 -30.67 1.35
N ALA A 51 -17.49 -31.73 0.74
CA ALA A 51 -16.44 -31.63 -0.26
C ALA A 51 -16.85 -30.76 -1.47
N GLY A 52 -18.09 -30.92 -1.95
CA GLY A 52 -18.64 -30.08 -3.00
C GLY A 52 -18.72 -28.60 -2.60
N ALA A 53 -19.15 -28.31 -1.37
CA ALA A 53 -19.21 -26.95 -0.84
C ALA A 53 -17.81 -26.32 -0.67
N ALA A 54 -16.85 -27.09 -0.14
CA ALA A 54 -15.46 -26.67 0.01
C ALA A 54 -14.81 -26.37 -1.34
N HIS A 55 -15.04 -27.22 -2.35
CA HIS A 55 -14.54 -26.98 -3.72
C HIS A 55 -15.12 -25.70 -4.33
N ALA A 56 -16.41 -25.43 -4.13
CA ALA A 56 -17.03 -24.19 -4.59
C ALA A 56 -16.48 -22.95 -3.85
N GLN A 57 -16.15 -23.07 -2.56
CA GLN A 57 -15.49 -22.02 -1.79
C GLN A 57 -14.06 -21.75 -2.30
N ALA A 58 -13.28 -22.81 -2.56
CA ALA A 58 -11.95 -22.71 -3.15
C ALA A 58 -11.98 -21.98 -4.51
N GLY A 59 -12.93 -22.35 -5.38
CA GLY A 59 -13.12 -21.66 -6.67
C GLY A 59 -13.39 -20.16 -6.52
N ARG A 60 -14.21 -19.76 -5.54
CA ARG A 60 -14.45 -18.33 -5.24
C ARG A 60 -13.21 -17.64 -4.70
N ALA A 61 -12.44 -18.30 -3.84
CA ALA A 61 -11.21 -17.74 -3.28
C ALA A 61 -10.13 -17.52 -4.36
N VAL A 62 -9.98 -18.47 -5.30
CA VAL A 62 -9.08 -18.32 -6.46
C VAL A 62 -9.51 -17.15 -7.34
N ALA A 63 -10.81 -17.02 -7.66
CA ALA A 63 -11.31 -15.88 -8.43
C ALA A 63 -11.04 -14.54 -7.73
N ALA A 64 -11.23 -14.47 -6.41
CA ALA A 64 -10.93 -13.27 -5.63
C ALA A 64 -9.43 -12.93 -5.62
N ALA A 65 -8.55 -13.93 -5.62
CA ALA A 65 -7.11 -13.72 -5.74
C ALA A 65 -6.74 -13.12 -7.11
N ILE A 66 -7.32 -13.63 -8.20
CA ILE A 66 -7.11 -13.09 -9.55
C ILE A 66 -7.53 -11.61 -9.61
N GLU A 67 -8.73 -11.29 -9.13
CA GLU A 67 -9.23 -9.89 -9.09
C GLU A 67 -8.34 -8.98 -8.23
N ALA A 68 -7.78 -9.49 -7.13
CA ALA A 68 -6.85 -8.74 -6.29
C ALA A 68 -5.52 -8.44 -7.02
N HIS A 69 -5.00 -9.39 -7.81
CA HIS A 69 -3.82 -9.18 -8.67
C HIS A 69 -4.09 -8.18 -9.80
N GLU A 70 -5.27 -8.21 -10.42
CA GLU A 70 -5.66 -7.21 -11.44
C GLU A 70 -5.68 -5.80 -10.85
N ARG A 71 -6.27 -5.62 -9.67
CA ARG A 71 -6.28 -4.35 -8.94
C ARG A 71 -4.88 -3.90 -8.53
N LEU A 72 -4.02 -4.82 -8.13
CA LEU A 72 -2.61 -4.52 -7.86
C LEU A 72 -1.92 -3.98 -9.12
N ALA A 73 -2.05 -4.67 -10.26
CA ALA A 73 -1.44 -4.23 -11.51
C ALA A 73 -1.95 -2.85 -11.96
N GLU A 74 -3.23 -2.55 -11.77
CA GLU A 74 -3.78 -1.22 -12.01
C GLU A 74 -3.19 -0.15 -11.08
N ALA A 75 -3.10 -0.45 -9.79
CA ALA A 75 -2.54 0.47 -8.81
C ALA A 75 -1.04 0.74 -9.04
N GLU A 76 -0.28 -0.26 -9.50
CA GLU A 76 1.13 -0.10 -9.87
C GLU A 76 1.30 0.80 -11.10
N ARG A 77 0.49 0.60 -12.15
CA ARG A 77 0.48 1.51 -13.31
C ARG A 77 0.14 2.94 -12.90
N ALA A 78 -0.86 3.13 -12.04
CA ALA A 78 -1.22 4.45 -11.54
C ALA A 78 -0.08 5.09 -10.74
N ARG A 79 0.65 4.30 -9.93
CA ARG A 79 1.85 4.76 -9.20
C ARG A 79 2.96 5.19 -10.16
N GLU A 80 3.22 4.43 -11.22
CA GLU A 80 4.23 4.76 -12.23
C GLU A 80 3.90 6.05 -12.98
N VAL A 81 2.65 6.23 -13.39
CA VAL A 81 2.18 7.48 -14.01
C VAL A 81 2.36 8.67 -13.05
N ALA A 82 2.00 8.51 -11.78
CA ALA A 82 2.15 9.56 -10.79
C ALA A 82 3.64 9.88 -10.48
N TRP A 83 4.50 8.86 -10.50
CA TRP A 83 5.96 9.04 -10.36
C TRP A 83 6.52 9.85 -11.53
N ALA A 84 6.17 9.49 -12.77
CA ALA A 84 6.60 10.22 -13.96
C ALA A 84 6.14 11.69 -13.92
N ALA A 85 4.90 11.95 -13.47
CA ALA A 85 4.40 13.31 -13.30
C ALA A 85 5.17 14.10 -12.22
N GLN A 86 5.55 13.45 -11.12
CA GLN A 86 6.37 14.06 -10.08
C GLN A 86 7.76 14.44 -10.62
N GLU A 87 8.43 13.53 -11.33
CA GLU A 87 9.75 13.78 -11.91
C GLU A 87 9.72 14.92 -12.95
N ALA A 88 8.68 14.94 -13.80
CA ALA A 88 8.47 16.02 -14.76
C ALA A 88 8.28 17.38 -14.07
N ALA A 89 7.44 17.44 -13.03
CA ALA A 89 7.21 18.67 -12.27
C ALA A 89 8.47 19.12 -11.49
N GLY A 90 9.23 18.19 -10.92
CA GLY A 90 10.51 18.48 -10.27
C GLY A 90 11.54 19.07 -11.24
N THR A 91 11.64 18.49 -12.44
CA THR A 91 12.51 19.00 -13.51
C THR A 91 12.09 20.41 -13.94
N ALA A 92 10.79 20.64 -14.16
CA ALA A 92 10.26 21.94 -14.53
C ALA A 92 10.53 23.01 -13.46
N TYR A 93 10.41 22.65 -12.18
CA TYR A 93 10.76 23.56 -11.08
C TYR A 93 12.26 23.88 -11.04
N GLN A 94 13.13 22.87 -11.22
CA GLN A 94 14.58 23.09 -11.25
C GLN A 94 15.00 24.03 -12.39
N ILE A 95 14.46 23.84 -13.60
CA ILE A 95 14.72 24.72 -14.75
C ILE A 95 14.26 26.15 -14.44
N ALA A 96 13.02 26.33 -13.98
CA ALA A 96 12.51 27.66 -13.66
C ALA A 96 13.31 28.34 -12.54
N TRP A 97 13.81 27.58 -11.56
CA TRP A 97 14.66 28.12 -10.50
C TRP A 97 16.05 28.55 -11.01
N GLN A 98 16.66 27.77 -11.91
CA GLN A 98 17.92 28.15 -12.55
C GLN A 98 17.77 29.44 -13.37
N GLU A 99 16.65 29.63 -14.07
CA GLU A 99 16.36 30.88 -14.79
C GLU A 99 16.23 32.08 -13.84
N VAL A 100 15.58 31.90 -12.68
CA VAL A 100 15.49 32.94 -11.63
C VAL A 100 16.89 33.32 -11.12
N GLU A 101 17.76 32.35 -10.85
CA GLU A 101 19.12 32.58 -10.39
C GLU A 101 20.00 33.25 -11.45
N ALA A 102 19.89 32.82 -12.71
CA ALA A 102 20.58 33.44 -13.83
C ALA A 102 20.15 34.90 -14.02
N GLY A 103 18.85 35.17 -13.93
CA GLY A 103 18.31 36.53 -14.01
C GLY A 103 18.79 37.44 -12.88
N ARG A 104 18.87 36.93 -11.64
CA ARG A 104 19.44 37.66 -10.50
C ARG A 104 20.93 37.96 -10.68
N THR A 105 21.69 36.99 -11.16
CA THR A 105 23.12 37.15 -11.44
C THR A 105 23.34 38.21 -12.53
N ALA A 106 22.61 38.13 -13.64
CA ALA A 106 22.71 39.11 -14.73
C ALA A 106 22.25 40.52 -14.31
N ALA A 107 21.25 40.64 -13.44
CA ALA A 107 20.84 41.93 -12.86
C ALA A 107 21.94 42.52 -11.96
N ALA A 108 22.56 41.70 -11.12
CA ALA A 108 23.68 42.12 -10.27
C ALA A 108 24.87 42.62 -11.11
N GLU A 109 25.23 41.89 -12.16
CA GLU A 109 26.29 42.30 -13.10
C GLU A 109 25.97 43.63 -13.82
N ARG A 110 24.72 43.81 -14.31
CA ARG A 110 24.28 45.05 -14.98
C ARG A 110 24.26 46.26 -14.06
N SER A 111 23.83 46.07 -12.81
CA SER A 111 23.75 47.16 -11.82
C SER A 111 25.12 47.68 -11.37
N GLY A 112 26.22 47.03 -11.80
CA GLY A 112 27.56 47.44 -11.43
C GLY A 112 27.77 47.41 -9.92
N ALA A 113 27.01 46.57 -9.20
CA ALA A 113 27.10 46.37 -7.75
C ALA A 113 28.40 45.64 -7.37
N GLY A 114 29.54 46.18 -7.79
CA GLY A 114 30.67 46.33 -6.91
C GLY A 114 30.35 47.36 -5.81
N PRO A 115 31.22 47.53 -4.81
CA PRO A 115 30.95 48.31 -3.60
C PRO A 115 30.62 49.81 -3.81
N ASP A 116 30.64 50.35 -5.03
CA ASP A 116 30.60 51.80 -5.31
C ASP A 116 29.22 52.35 -5.74
N LEU A 117 28.11 51.88 -5.14
CA LEU A 117 26.83 52.61 -5.16
C LEU A 117 26.79 53.67 -4.04
N GLU A 118 27.88 54.43 -3.86
CA GLU A 118 28.02 55.56 -2.91
C GLU A 118 27.68 56.92 -3.56
N GLY A 119 26.81 56.91 -4.57
CA GLY A 119 26.25 58.14 -5.14
C GLY A 119 25.10 58.69 -4.29
N PRO A 120 24.90 60.02 -4.23
CA PRO A 120 23.82 60.66 -3.45
C PRO A 120 22.41 60.24 -3.87
N ASP A 121 22.23 59.71 -5.08
CA ASP A 121 20.94 59.18 -5.54
C ASP A 121 20.65 57.76 -5.03
N GLY A 122 21.69 56.93 -4.83
CA GLY A 122 21.56 55.58 -4.28
C GLY A 122 21.19 55.58 -2.79
N GLU A 123 21.69 56.54 -2.01
CA GLU A 123 21.27 56.74 -0.62
C GLU A 123 19.80 57.17 -0.52
N ARG A 124 19.37 58.13 -1.35
CA ARG A 124 17.95 58.54 -1.40
C ARG A 124 17.04 57.38 -1.75
N GLN A 125 17.43 56.54 -2.71
CA GLN A 125 16.65 55.37 -3.12
C GLN A 125 16.58 54.29 -2.02
N ARG A 126 17.67 54.09 -1.27
CA ARG A 126 17.69 53.21 -0.08
C ARG A 126 16.80 53.74 1.04
N ASP A 127 16.77 55.05 1.26
CA ASP A 127 15.92 55.69 2.26
C ASP A 127 14.44 55.61 1.89
N VAL A 128 14.09 55.85 0.63
CA VAL A 128 12.72 55.67 0.10
C VAL A 128 12.27 54.21 0.27
N SER A 129 13.12 53.24 -0.08
CA SER A 129 12.83 51.82 0.08
C SER A 129 12.63 51.43 1.55
N ARG A 130 13.46 51.96 2.46
CA ARG A 130 13.35 51.73 3.91
C ARG A 130 12.08 52.34 4.49
N ALA A 131 11.75 53.57 4.09
CA ALA A 131 10.55 54.27 4.52
C ALA A 131 9.27 53.56 4.05
N ALA A 132 9.23 53.12 2.78
CA ALA A 132 8.12 52.38 2.22
C ALA A 132 7.93 51.03 2.92
N LEU A 133 9.00 50.27 3.18
CA LEU A 133 8.91 49.01 3.91
C LEU A 133 8.41 49.21 5.35
N ALA A 134 8.84 50.29 6.01
CA ALA A 134 8.37 50.63 7.36
C ALA A 134 6.87 51.00 7.37
N ALA A 135 6.40 51.75 6.37
CA ALA A 135 4.99 52.08 6.20
C ALA A 135 4.14 50.82 5.96
N TYR A 136 4.60 49.90 5.11
CA TYR A 136 3.92 48.62 4.87
C TYR A 136 3.82 47.78 6.16
N LYS A 137 4.91 47.67 6.93
CA LYS A 137 4.91 46.93 8.21
C LYS A 137 3.93 47.49 9.24
N ARG A 138 3.63 48.79 9.19
CA ARG A 138 2.61 49.44 10.03
C ARG A 138 1.19 49.33 9.46
N GLY A 139 1.05 48.89 8.21
CA GLY A 139 -0.23 48.85 7.48
C GLY A 139 -0.64 50.19 6.87
N ASP A 140 0.25 51.19 6.84
CA ASP A 140 -0.02 52.54 6.32
C ASP A 140 -0.12 52.56 4.78
N ILE A 141 0.49 51.58 4.12
CA ILE A 141 0.39 51.35 2.67
C ILE A 141 0.12 49.87 2.40
N SER A 142 -0.61 49.60 1.34
CA SER A 142 -0.89 48.26 0.83
C SER A 142 0.33 47.62 0.15
N VAL A 143 0.30 46.30 -0.06
CA VAL A 143 1.31 45.57 -0.86
C VAL A 143 1.42 46.15 -2.28
N ASP A 144 0.30 46.54 -2.88
CA ASP A 144 0.29 47.04 -4.26
C ASP A 144 0.90 48.45 -4.35
N GLU A 145 0.68 49.30 -3.35
CA GLU A 145 1.37 50.60 -3.22
C GLU A 145 2.87 50.42 -2.97
N LEU A 146 3.27 49.48 -2.13
CA LEU A 146 4.70 49.15 -1.92
C LEU A 146 5.35 48.70 -3.24
N ARG A 147 4.68 47.85 -4.02
CA ARG A 147 5.15 47.43 -5.35
C ARG A 147 5.25 48.58 -6.33
N GLU A 148 4.32 49.52 -6.30
CA GLU A 148 4.38 50.72 -7.15
C GLU A 148 5.57 51.62 -6.78
N VAL A 149 5.87 51.77 -5.48
CA VAL A 149 7.07 52.50 -5.02
C VAL A 149 8.34 51.84 -5.54
N TRP A 150 8.44 50.50 -5.48
CA TRP A 150 9.58 49.76 -6.00
C TRP A 150 9.69 49.82 -7.53
N ARG A 151 8.55 49.81 -8.25
CA ARG A 151 8.51 50.04 -9.70
C ARG A 151 9.04 51.42 -10.09
N ARG A 152 8.70 52.47 -9.32
CA ARG A 152 9.17 53.84 -9.55
C ARG A 152 10.61 54.08 -9.11
N ALA A 153 11.12 53.30 -8.16
CA ALA A 153 12.51 53.39 -7.72
C ALA A 153 13.50 52.96 -8.81
N GLY A 154 13.09 52.16 -9.80
CA GLY A 154 13.92 51.83 -10.97
C GLY A 154 14.67 50.49 -10.88
N ASP A 155 14.59 49.79 -9.74
CA ASP A 155 15.22 48.47 -9.54
C ASP A 155 14.31 47.28 -9.91
N TRP A 156 13.13 47.56 -10.49
CA TRP A 156 12.17 46.52 -10.85
C TRP A 156 12.43 45.99 -12.26
N ASP A 157 12.74 44.69 -12.35
CA ASP A 157 12.90 43.96 -13.62
C ASP A 157 11.63 43.12 -13.91
N PRO A 158 10.78 43.50 -14.90
CA PRO A 158 9.56 42.76 -15.25
C PRO A 158 9.84 41.31 -15.66
N GLU A 159 10.96 41.06 -16.34
CA GLU A 159 11.33 39.71 -16.77
C GLU A 159 11.68 38.85 -15.57
N GLN A 160 12.39 39.44 -14.59
CA GLN A 160 12.71 38.75 -13.35
C GLN A 160 11.45 38.38 -12.55
N GLU A 161 10.47 39.27 -12.47
CA GLU A 161 9.20 38.98 -11.82
C GLU A 161 8.44 37.84 -12.53
N GLU A 162 8.46 37.79 -13.86
CA GLU A 162 7.84 36.68 -14.60
C GLU A 162 8.58 35.35 -14.36
N ARG A 163 9.92 35.33 -14.32
CA ARG A 163 10.70 34.14 -13.96
C ARG A 163 10.34 33.65 -12.55
N GLU A 164 10.23 34.56 -11.59
CA GLU A 164 9.84 34.20 -10.21
C GLU A 164 8.41 33.69 -10.12
N ARG A 165 7.47 34.27 -10.88
CA ARG A 165 6.09 33.77 -11.00
C ARG A 165 6.04 32.38 -11.62
N LEU A 166 6.83 32.12 -12.66
CA LEU A 166 6.95 30.80 -13.26
C LEU A 166 7.50 29.79 -12.26
N ALA A 167 8.62 30.09 -11.59
CA ALA A 167 9.20 29.22 -10.57
C ALA A 167 8.23 28.93 -9.41
N PHE A 168 7.45 29.93 -8.99
CA PHE A 168 6.41 29.74 -7.99
C PHE A 168 5.30 28.78 -8.47
N ARG A 169 4.80 28.93 -9.70
CA ARG A 169 3.82 28.02 -10.30
C ARG A 169 4.37 26.59 -10.36
N SER A 170 5.58 26.40 -10.90
CA SER A 170 6.23 25.08 -10.98
C SER A 170 6.40 24.43 -9.61
N ARG A 171 6.70 25.21 -8.56
CA ARG A 171 6.80 24.70 -7.19
C ARG A 171 5.45 24.23 -6.63
N VAL A 172 4.37 24.92 -6.96
CA VAL A 172 3.01 24.48 -6.57
C VAL A 172 2.67 23.18 -7.28
N GLU A 173 2.95 23.07 -8.58
CA GLU A 173 2.72 21.88 -9.38
C GLU A 173 3.54 20.68 -8.88
N GLU A 174 4.82 20.87 -8.56
CA GLU A 174 5.69 19.85 -7.94
C GLU A 174 5.07 19.29 -6.65
N ARG A 175 4.58 20.16 -5.76
CA ARG A 175 3.93 19.74 -4.51
C ARG A 175 2.64 18.96 -4.76
N VAL A 176 1.85 19.37 -5.76
CA VAL A 176 0.63 18.66 -6.15
C VAL A 176 0.97 17.28 -6.71
N ALA A 177 1.96 17.19 -7.61
CA ALA A 177 2.42 15.94 -8.21
C ALA A 177 2.98 14.98 -7.15
N ARG A 178 3.80 15.48 -6.22
CA ARG A 178 4.33 14.70 -5.08
C ARG A 178 3.22 14.09 -4.23
N ARG A 179 2.20 14.88 -3.86
CA ARG A 179 1.03 14.34 -3.12
C ARG A 179 0.26 13.32 -3.94
N GLY A 180 0.18 13.54 -5.26
CA GLY A 180 -0.40 12.58 -6.20
C GLY A 180 0.32 11.23 -6.14
N TYR A 181 1.65 11.24 -6.24
CA TYR A 181 2.49 10.06 -6.10
C TYR A 181 2.33 9.39 -4.73
N GLU A 182 2.40 10.14 -3.63
CA GLU A 182 2.27 9.59 -2.28
C GLU A 182 0.94 8.84 -2.09
N ARG A 183 -0.17 9.38 -2.64
CA ARG A 183 -1.48 8.70 -2.64
C ARG A 183 -1.47 7.44 -3.49
N ALA A 184 -0.96 7.50 -4.73
CA ALA A 184 -0.91 6.35 -5.61
C ALA A 184 -0.03 5.22 -5.04
N ALA A 185 1.10 5.58 -4.41
CA ALA A 185 1.97 4.64 -3.73
C ALA A 185 1.30 3.97 -2.52
N LEU A 186 0.46 4.70 -1.77
CA LEU A 186 -0.34 4.12 -0.69
C LEU A 186 -1.35 3.09 -1.22
N VAL A 187 -2.09 3.44 -2.28
CA VAL A 187 -3.07 2.54 -2.92
C VAL A 187 -2.38 1.28 -3.44
N ALA A 188 -1.23 1.40 -4.11
CA ALA A 188 -0.45 0.26 -4.57
C ALA A 188 -0.01 -0.67 -3.42
N ARG A 189 0.43 -0.11 -2.28
CA ARG A 189 0.77 -0.92 -1.09
C ARG A 189 -0.45 -1.65 -0.53
N GLN A 190 -1.60 -1.00 -0.47
CA GLN A 190 -2.84 -1.61 0.01
C GLN A 190 -3.31 -2.73 -0.92
N ALA A 191 -3.24 -2.52 -2.24
CA ALA A 191 -3.57 -3.53 -3.23
C ALA A 191 -2.62 -4.73 -3.16
N ALA A 192 -1.32 -4.49 -2.93
CA ALA A 192 -0.33 -5.56 -2.77
C ALA A 192 -0.61 -6.42 -1.53
N GLU A 193 -1.00 -5.80 -0.42
CA GLU A 193 -1.40 -6.54 0.78
C GLU A 193 -2.69 -7.33 0.56
N ALA A 194 -3.69 -6.73 -0.10
CA ALA A 194 -4.94 -7.42 -0.44
C ALA A 194 -4.69 -8.65 -1.33
N ALA A 195 -3.81 -8.53 -2.34
CA ALA A 195 -3.42 -9.64 -3.20
C ALA A 195 -2.74 -10.76 -2.40
N ARG A 196 -1.82 -10.43 -1.49
CA ARG A 196 -1.19 -11.42 -0.60
C ARG A 196 -2.20 -12.16 0.28
N VAL A 197 -3.12 -11.43 0.91
CA VAL A 197 -4.17 -12.03 1.75
C VAL A 197 -5.07 -12.95 0.92
N ALA A 198 -5.45 -12.52 -0.29
CA ALA A 198 -6.28 -13.33 -1.18
C ALA A 198 -5.55 -14.59 -1.66
N ASP A 199 -4.25 -14.53 -1.96
CA ASP A 199 -3.44 -15.70 -2.31
C ASP A 199 -3.38 -16.72 -1.18
N VAL A 200 -3.16 -16.27 0.07
CA VAL A 200 -3.15 -17.15 1.25
C VAL A 200 -4.52 -17.79 1.45
N ALA A 201 -5.60 -17.02 1.32
CA ALA A 201 -6.96 -17.54 1.42
C ALA A 201 -7.28 -18.56 0.31
N ALA A 202 -6.87 -18.29 -0.92
CA ALA A 202 -7.07 -19.21 -2.05
C ALA A 202 -6.34 -20.54 -1.83
N ARG A 203 -5.09 -20.50 -1.34
CA ARG A 203 -4.32 -21.72 -1.00
C ARG A 203 -4.99 -22.49 0.13
N ALA A 204 -5.32 -21.83 1.24
CA ALA A 204 -5.96 -22.47 2.39
C ALA A 204 -7.29 -23.15 2.01
N MET A 205 -8.13 -22.48 1.21
CA MET A 205 -9.40 -23.06 0.75
C MET A 205 -9.21 -24.22 -0.24
N THR A 206 -8.15 -24.17 -1.05
CA THR A 206 -7.80 -25.29 -1.94
C THR A 206 -7.35 -26.51 -1.14
N ASP A 207 -6.51 -26.30 -0.12
CA ASP A 207 -6.05 -27.36 0.78
C ASP A 207 -7.23 -27.99 1.54
N GLU A 208 -8.15 -27.18 2.07
CA GLU A 208 -9.40 -27.61 2.70
C GLU A 208 -10.26 -28.44 1.74
N ALA A 209 -10.42 -27.99 0.48
CA ALA A 209 -11.18 -28.72 -0.52
C ALA A 209 -10.57 -30.09 -0.86
N VAL A 210 -9.24 -30.18 -0.89
CA VAL A 210 -8.51 -31.45 -1.09
C VAL A 210 -8.69 -32.38 0.11
N ALA A 211 -8.60 -31.86 1.34
CA ALA A 211 -8.85 -32.61 2.56
C ALA A 211 -10.28 -33.16 2.61
N ALA A 212 -11.28 -32.31 2.37
CA ALA A 212 -12.69 -32.70 2.36
C ALA A 212 -12.99 -33.74 1.26
N ALA A 213 -12.40 -33.60 0.07
CA ALA A 213 -12.53 -34.60 -1.00
C ALA A 213 -11.92 -35.96 -0.61
N THR A 214 -10.80 -35.94 0.10
CA THR A 214 -10.11 -37.15 0.57
C THR A 214 -10.96 -37.87 1.63
N GLU A 215 -11.48 -37.13 2.62
CA GLU A 215 -12.40 -37.68 3.64
C GLU A 215 -13.68 -38.26 3.02
N ALA A 216 -14.28 -37.56 2.06
CA ALA A 216 -15.45 -38.05 1.33
C ALA A 216 -15.14 -39.35 0.56
N HIS A 217 -13.98 -39.43 -0.09
CA HIS A 217 -13.55 -40.64 -0.80
C HIS A 217 -13.32 -41.82 0.15
N GLU A 218 -12.67 -41.59 1.29
CA GLU A 218 -12.44 -42.62 2.30
C GLU A 218 -13.76 -43.14 2.89
N ALA A 219 -14.72 -42.26 3.18
CA ALA A 219 -16.04 -42.65 3.67
C ALA A 219 -16.83 -43.49 2.66
N LEU A 220 -16.72 -43.17 1.36
CA LEU A 220 -17.29 -43.97 0.28
C LEU A 220 -16.64 -45.37 0.22
N LEU A 221 -15.32 -45.46 0.25
CA LEU A 221 -14.60 -46.74 0.26
C LEU A 221 -14.94 -47.59 1.50
N ALA A 222 -15.05 -46.98 2.68
CA ALA A 222 -15.46 -47.65 3.91
C ALA A 222 -16.86 -48.26 3.79
N THR A 223 -17.80 -47.50 3.21
CA THR A 223 -19.17 -47.95 2.94
C THR A 223 -19.19 -49.12 1.96
N GLN A 224 -18.43 -49.05 0.87
CA GLN A 224 -18.32 -50.13 -0.13
C GLN A 224 -17.72 -51.42 0.46
N ARG A 225 -16.65 -51.29 1.26
CA ARG A 225 -16.02 -52.44 1.95
C ARG A 225 -16.98 -53.11 2.92
N TYR A 226 -17.76 -52.32 3.66
CA TYR A 226 -18.77 -52.84 4.58
C TYR A 226 -19.87 -53.62 3.83
N ASP A 227 -20.38 -53.06 2.74
CA ASP A 227 -21.40 -53.72 1.92
C ASP A 227 -20.90 -55.03 1.28
N ARG A 228 -19.65 -55.06 0.79
CA ARG A 228 -19.01 -56.28 0.27
C ARG A 228 -18.92 -57.37 1.34
N LYS A 229 -18.44 -57.04 2.55
CA LYS A 229 -18.32 -57.97 3.68
C LYS A 229 -19.68 -58.45 4.19
N ARG A 230 -20.71 -57.61 4.11
CA ARG A 230 -22.08 -57.98 4.47
C ARG A 230 -22.68 -58.96 3.46
N ARG A 231 -22.42 -58.77 2.16
CA ARG A 231 -22.87 -59.68 1.09
C ARG A 231 -22.20 -61.05 1.19
N SER A 232 -20.91 -61.12 1.51
CA SER A 232 -20.19 -62.40 1.61
C SER A 232 -20.61 -63.25 2.81
N ARG A 233 -21.15 -62.65 3.89
CA ARG A 233 -21.67 -63.37 5.06
C ARG A 233 -23.10 -63.90 4.90
N ARG A 234 -23.79 -63.51 3.83
CA ARG A 234 -25.16 -63.94 3.52
C ARG A 234 -25.21 -65.09 2.51
N ARG A 235 -24.09 -65.38 1.86
CA ARG A 235 -23.88 -66.55 1.01
C ARG A 235 -23.26 -67.63 1.87
#